data_AF-A0A933QW15-F1
#
_entry.id   AF-A0A933QW15-F1
#
_cell.length_a   1.000
_cell.length_b   1.000
_cell.length_c   1.000
_cell.angle_alpha   90.00
_cell.angle_beta   90.00
_cell.angle_gamma   90.00
#
_symmetry.space_group_name_H-M   'P 1'
#
loop_
_entity.id
_entity.type
_entity.pdbx_description
1 polymer ?
#
loop_
_entity_poly.entity_id
_entity_poly.type
_entity_poly.pdbx_seq_one_letter_code
_entity_poly.pdbx_strand_id
1 'polypeptide(L)' 'MDFPILEICDDELGEVWLRKNFHPHGLRCPHCGTSVKQARFFGQTQRSHVTMYRCRH' A
#
# COMPACT_ATOMS: atom_id res chain seq x y z
N MET A 1 7.95 13.18 -9.48
CA MET A 1 7.05 13.37 -8.33
C MET A 1 7.94 13.59 -7.13
N ASP A 2 7.83 14.75 -6.49
CA ASP A 2 8.58 15.07 -5.28
C ASP A 2 7.70 14.75 -4.07
N PHE A 3 8.22 13.93 -3.15
CA PHE A 3 7.56 13.64 -1.88
C PHE A 3 7.80 14.85 -0.95
N PRO A 4 6.76 15.53 -0.44
CA PRO A 4 6.93 16.76 0.33
C PRO A 4 7.33 16.44 1.78
N ILE A 5 8.59 16.04 1.97
CA ILE A 5 9.18 15.67 3.28
C ILE A 5 9.06 16.81 4.30
N LEU A 6 9.09 18.07 3.84
CA LEU A 6 9.03 19.25 4.71
C LEU A 6 7.61 19.57 5.20
N GLU A 7 6.57 19.07 4.53
CA GLU A 7 5.16 19.31 4.89
C GLU A 7 4.55 18.10 5.62
N ILE A 8 5.06 16.92 5.33
CA ILE A 8 4.64 15.65 5.95
C ILE A 8 5.59 15.37 7.10
N CYS A 9 5.25 15.90 8.27
CA CYS A 9 6.03 15.69 9.51
C CYS A 9 5.57 14.47 10.32
N ASP A 10 4.52 13.77 9.89
CA ASP A 10 4.01 12.59 10.57
C ASP A 10 3.69 11.43 9.61
N ASP A 11 3.71 10.22 10.16
CA ASP A 11 3.51 8.98 9.41
C ASP A 11 2.08 8.84 8.87
N GLU A 12 1.08 9.39 9.55
CA GLU A 12 -0.33 9.32 9.13
C GLU A 12 -0.59 10.20 7.90
N LEU A 13 -0.11 11.44 7.90
CA LEU A 13 -0.11 12.36 6.76
C LEU A 13 0.67 11.79 5.60
N GLY A 14 1.79 11.11 5.89
CA GLY A 14 2.57 10.39 4.88
C GLY A 14 1.74 9.30 4.22
N GLU A 15 1.06 8.48 5.01
CA GLU A 15 0.17 7.44 4.51
C GLU A 15 -0.98 8.03 3.67
N VAL A 16 -1.61 9.10 4.14
CA VAL A 16 -2.69 9.80 3.42
C VAL A 16 -2.19 10.35 2.08
N TRP A 17 -1.03 10.99 2.06
CA TRP A 17 -0.44 11.53 0.85
C TRP A 17 -0.09 10.42 -0.15
N LEU A 18 0.52 9.33 0.32
CA LEU A 18 0.85 8.17 -0.51
C LEU A 18 -0.41 7.54 -1.10
N ARG A 19 -1.46 7.35 -0.28
CA ARG A 19 -2.75 6.84 -0.74
C ARG A 19 -3.36 7.74 -1.81
N LYS A 20 -3.33 9.06 -1.62
CA LYS A 20 -3.90 10.01 -2.58
C LYS A 20 -3.15 10.05 -3.91
N ASN A 21 -1.81 10.00 -3.88
CA ASN A 21 -0.99 10.15 -5.09
C ASN A 21 -0.76 8.84 -5.83
N PHE A 22 -0.47 7.74 -5.13
CA PHE A 22 -0.18 6.44 -5.74
C PHE A 22 -1.40 5.52 -5.86
N HIS A 23 -2.42 5.73 -5.02
CA HIS A 23 -3.63 4.91 -5.00
C HIS A 23 -4.92 5.73 -5.10
N PRO A 24 -5.08 6.59 -6.14
CA PRO A 24 -6.23 7.49 -6.26
C PRO A 24 -7.58 6.75 -6.33
N HIS A 25 -7.58 5.49 -6.79
CA HIS A 25 -8.76 4.62 -6.86
C HIS A 25 -8.87 3.64 -5.68
N GLY A 26 -8.09 3.88 -4.63
CA GLY A 26 -7.92 3.02 -3.47
C GLY A 26 -6.89 1.90 -3.69
N LEU A 27 -6.64 1.14 -2.62
CA LEU A 27 -5.70 0.03 -2.61
C LEU A 27 -6.25 -1.17 -3.41
N ARG A 28 -6.02 -1.14 -4.72
CA ARG A 28 -6.41 -2.19 -5.67
C ARG A 28 -5.18 -2.75 -6.36
N CYS A 29 -5.21 -4.04 -6.66
CA CYS A 29 -4.15 -4.68 -7.43
C CYS A 29 -4.18 -4.17 -8.88
N PRO A 30 -3.05 -3.73 -9.47
CA PRO A 30 -3.00 -3.27 -10.85
C PRO A 30 -3.24 -4.39 -11.87
N HIS A 31 -2.97 -5.66 -11.50
CA HIS A 31 -3.16 -6.80 -12.41
C HIS A 31 -4.59 -7.32 -12.45
N CYS A 32 -5.29 -7.39 -11.31
CA CYS A 32 -6.62 -7.99 -11.25
C CYS A 32 -7.73 -7.03 -10.79
N GLY A 33 -7.42 -5.78 -10.46
CA GLY A 33 -8.37 -4.75 -10.03
C GLY A 33 -9.00 -4.99 -8.65
N THR A 34 -8.70 -6.11 -8.01
CA THR A 34 -9.30 -6.50 -6.73
C THR A 34 -8.75 -5.66 -5.58
N SER A 35 -9.62 -5.29 -4.63
CA SER A 35 -9.21 -4.56 -3.42
C SER A 35 -8.36 -5.41 -2.47
N VAL A 36 -7.52 -4.75 -1.66
CA VAL A 36 -6.74 -5.41 -0.59
C VAL A 36 -7.62 -6.24 0.36
N LYS A 37 -8.89 -5.86 0.59
CA LYS A 37 -9.82 -6.64 1.43
C LYS A 37 -10.09 -8.06 0.93
N GLN A 38 -9.88 -8.33 -0.37
CA GLN A 38 -10.04 -9.65 -0.97
C GLN A 38 -8.70 -10.34 -1.22
N ALA A 39 -7.58 -9.71 -0.87
CA ALA A 39 -6.26 -10.31 -0.99
C ALA A 39 -6.12 -11.45 0.04
N ARG A 40 -5.45 -12.53 -0.36
CA ARG A 40 -5.15 -13.65 0.53
C ARG A 40 -3.80 -13.45 1.20
N PHE A 41 -3.68 -13.90 2.44
CA PHE A 41 -2.38 -14.04 3.09
C PHE A 41 -1.50 -14.97 2.24
N PHE A 42 -0.26 -14.53 2.00
CA PHE A 42 0.72 -15.32 1.27
C PHE A 42 1.83 -15.81 2.20
N GLY A 43 2.29 -14.97 3.12
CA GLY A 43 3.38 -15.31 4.04
C GLY A 43 3.92 -14.06 4.73
N GLN A 44 5.03 -14.23 5.45
CA GLN A 44 5.74 -13.15 6.11
C GLN A 44 7.22 -13.21 5.70
N THR A 45 7.85 -12.05 5.50
CA THR A 45 9.29 -11.99 5.21
C THR A 45 10.10 -12.33 6.47
N GLN A 46 11.19 -13.09 6.33
CA GLN A 46 11.98 -13.53 7.49
C GLN A 46 12.78 -12.40 8.16
N ARG A 47 13.20 -11.37 7.40
CA ARG A 47 14.05 -10.30 7.93
C ARG A 47 13.25 -9.12 8.49
N SER A 48 12.27 -8.66 7.73
CA SER A 48 11.48 -7.47 8.09
C SER A 48 10.15 -7.80 8.76
N HIS A 49 9.79 -9.08 8.87
CA HIS A 49 8.51 -9.53 9.42
C HIS A 49 7.29 -8.88 8.73
N VAL A 50 7.43 -8.48 7.47
CA VAL A 50 6.36 -7.85 6.71
C VAL A 50 5.42 -8.92 6.19
N THR A 51 4.15 -8.79 6.54
CA THR A 51 3.08 -9.66 6.03
C THR A 51 2.82 -9.34 4.56
N MET A 52 2.97 -10.36 3.71
CA MET A 52 2.71 -10.28 2.28
C MET A 52 1.32 -10.83 1.96
N TYR A 53 0.58 -10.07 1.17
CA TYR A 53 -0.70 -10.48 0.62
C TYR A 53 -0.59 -10.63 -0.89
N ARG A 54 -1.30 -11.62 -1.45
CA ARG A 54 -1.40 -11.80 -2.91
C ARG A 54 -2.84 -11.80 -3.36
N CYS A 55 -3.08 -11.40 -4.60
CA CYS A 55 -4.34 -11.68 -5.27
C CYS A 55 -4.54 -13.19 -5.44
N ARG A 56 -5.80 -13.59 -5.65
CA ARG A 56 -6.18 -14.99 -5.88
C ARG A 56 -6.12 -15.42 -7.36
N HIS A 57 -5.81 -14.48 -8.25
CA HIS A 57 -5.69 -14.71 -9.68
C HIS A 57 -4.38 -15.42 -10.05
#